data_AF-A0A414BQC5-F1
#
_entry.id   AF-A0A414BQC5-F1
#
_cell.length_a   1.000
_cell.length_b   1.000
_cell.length_c   1.000
_cell.angle_alpha   90.00
_cell.angle_beta   90.00
_cell.angle_gamma   90.00
#
_symmetry.space_group_name_H-M   'P 1'
#
loop_
_entity.id
_entity.type
_entity.pdbx_description
1 polymer ?
#
loop_
_entity_poly.entity_id
_entity_poly.type
_entity_poly.pdbx_seq_one_letter_code
_entity_poly.pdbx_strand_id
1 'polypeptide(L)'
;MSNIFIMFILAITAQSQQLNRTTLGFAVALLPVVAVVISHTQISVLLFSIKAVLVGFLMILYVWIYNWEPVMFKELRQPKQMREEERKALHMLADLKDEEKDMAVNLLSRLRPEQQQNILDCAAEQLKTNELSKKAWDLVCADLTNSERVICQMVLEGKMLKEICIELNKSESNITSQRSHIRKKLNMDRKDDLRRELEKRFYGARKVVEAGL
;
A
#
# COMPACT_ATOMS: atom_id res chain seq x y z
N MET A 1 -38.45 20.60 -80.87
CA MET A 1 -37.11 20.19 -80.34
C MET A 1 -37.09 20.13 -78.82
N SER A 2 -37.39 21.21 -78.07
CA SER A 2 -37.28 21.26 -76.59
C SER A 2 -38.06 20.17 -75.82
N ASN A 3 -39.32 19.87 -76.18
CA ASN A 3 -40.12 18.86 -75.49
C ASN A 3 -39.59 17.42 -75.61
N ILE A 4 -38.91 17.08 -76.72
CA ILE A 4 -38.37 15.73 -76.94
C ILE A 4 -37.15 15.48 -76.04
N PHE A 5 -36.30 16.50 -75.86
CA PHE A 5 -35.16 16.43 -74.95
C PHE A 5 -35.59 16.29 -73.49
N ILE A 6 -36.65 16.98 -73.08
CA ILE A 6 -37.19 16.89 -71.72
C ILE A 6 -37.74 15.47 -71.45
N MET A 7 -38.45 14.85 -72.40
CA MET A 7 -38.91 13.46 -72.25
C MET A 7 -37.74 12.47 -72.10
N PHE A 8 -36.64 12.67 -72.82
CA PHE A 8 -35.48 11.79 -72.75
C PHE A 8 -34.79 11.86 -71.37
N ILE A 9 -34.66 13.06 -70.80
CA ILE A 9 -34.10 13.26 -69.46
C ILE A 9 -35.00 12.61 -68.40
N LEU A 10 -36.32 12.74 -68.52
CA LEU A 10 -37.28 12.08 -67.62
C LEU A 10 -37.22 10.55 -67.72
N ALA A 11 -37.03 9.99 -68.92
CA ALA A 11 -36.87 8.54 -69.11
C ALA A 11 -35.57 8.01 -68.48
N ILE A 12 -34.45 8.72 -68.67
CA ILE A 12 -33.15 8.33 -68.09
C ILE A 12 -33.19 8.40 -66.56
N THR A 13 -33.78 9.46 -66.00
CA THR A 13 -33.90 9.62 -64.54
C THR A 13 -34.82 8.58 -63.91
N ALA A 14 -35.94 8.24 -64.56
CA ALA A 14 -36.82 7.16 -64.12
C ALA A 14 -36.10 5.79 -64.13
N GLN A 15 -35.34 5.48 -65.19
CA GLN A 15 -34.62 4.22 -65.29
C GLN A 15 -33.44 4.13 -64.32
N SER A 16 -32.74 5.23 -64.07
CA SER A 16 -31.70 5.34 -63.04
C SER A 16 -32.28 5.14 -61.63
N GLN A 17 -33.46 5.71 -61.35
CA GLN A 17 -34.13 5.55 -60.06
C GLN A 17 -34.60 4.10 -59.82
N GLN A 18 -35.09 3.42 -60.87
CA GLN A 18 -35.46 2.01 -60.81
C GLN A 18 -34.24 1.12 -60.51
N LEU A 19 -33.11 1.35 -61.20
CA LEU A 19 -31.86 0.62 -60.98
C LEU A 19 -31.26 0.86 -59.60
N ASN A 20 -31.34 2.08 -59.07
CA ASN A 20 -30.86 2.41 -57.73
C ASN A 20 -31.71 1.70 -56.66
N ARG A 21 -33.05 1.66 -56.82
CA ARG A 21 -33.93 0.91 -55.90
C ARG A 21 -33.61 -0.58 -55.87
N THR A 22 -33.39 -1.21 -57.02
CA THR A 22 -33.04 -2.65 -57.06
C THR A 22 -31.66 -2.90 -56.44
N THR A 23 -30.68 -2.04 -56.72
CA THR A 23 -29.32 -2.16 -56.18
C THR A 23 -29.29 -1.99 -54.66
N LEU A 24 -30.04 -1.02 -54.12
CA LEU A 24 -30.21 -0.84 -52.67
C LEU A 24 -30.88 -2.06 -52.03
N GLY A 25 -31.88 -2.65 -52.70
CA GLY A 25 -32.52 -3.88 -52.24
C GLY A 25 -31.53 -5.05 -52.11
N PHE A 26 -30.68 -5.27 -53.12
CA PHE A 26 -29.64 -6.30 -53.07
C PHE A 26 -28.57 -6.01 -52.01
N ALA A 27 -28.14 -4.75 -51.85
CA ALA A 27 -27.17 -4.37 -50.83
C ALA A 27 -27.68 -4.64 -49.41
N VAL A 28 -28.95 -4.30 -49.13
CA VAL A 28 -29.60 -4.56 -47.84
C VAL A 28 -29.80 -6.06 -47.61
N ALA A 29 -30.11 -6.83 -48.66
CA ALA A 29 -30.27 -8.29 -48.55
C ALA A 29 -28.95 -9.04 -48.32
N LEU A 30 -27.82 -8.53 -48.83
CA LEU A 30 -26.51 -9.16 -48.67
C LEU A 30 -25.84 -8.84 -47.31
N LEU A 31 -26.16 -7.70 -46.70
CA LEU A 31 -25.65 -7.29 -45.38
C LEU A 31 -25.79 -8.37 -44.28
N PRO A 32 -26.96 -9.00 -44.06
CA PRO A 32 -27.10 -10.04 -43.04
C PRO A 32 -26.33 -11.32 -43.37
N VAL A 33 -26.19 -11.69 -44.64
CA VAL A 33 -25.42 -12.87 -45.07
C VAL A 33 -23.93 -12.67 -44.75
N VAL A 34 -23.40 -11.48 -45.07
CA VAL A 34 -22.03 -11.09 -44.74
C VAL A 34 -21.83 -11.05 -43.21
N ALA A 35 -22.79 -10.51 -42.46
CA ALA A 35 -22.73 -10.46 -41.00
C ALA A 35 -22.67 -11.87 -40.37
N VAL A 36 -23.44 -12.84 -40.89
CA VAL A 36 -23.43 -14.23 -40.40
C VAL A 36 -22.10 -14.93 -40.70
N VAL A 37 -21.55 -14.75 -41.90
CA VAL A 37 -20.24 -15.35 -42.29
C VAL A 37 -19.08 -14.78 -41.45
N ILE A 38 -19.08 -13.47 -41.19
CA ILE A 38 -18.09 -12.80 -40.34
C ILE A 38 -18.22 -13.25 -38.87
N SER A 39 -19.46 -13.41 -38.39
CA SER A 39 -19.73 -13.83 -37.01
C SER A 39 -19.30 -15.29 -36.75
N HIS A 40 -19.43 -16.17 -37.74
CA HIS A 40 -19.19 -17.60 -37.55
C HIS A 40 -17.70 -18.01 -37.63
N THR A 41 -16.80 -17.19 -38.19
CA THR A 41 -15.44 -17.67 -38.54
C THR A 41 -14.27 -16.96 -37.87
N GLN A 42 -14.41 -15.71 -37.39
CA GLN A 42 -13.24 -14.93 -36.92
C GLN A 42 -13.45 -14.25 -35.56
N ILE A 43 -14.63 -13.71 -35.26
CA ILE A 43 -14.86 -12.89 -34.05
C ILE A 43 -14.77 -13.73 -32.76
N SER A 44 -15.33 -14.92 -32.74
CA SER A 44 -15.32 -15.79 -31.55
C SER A 44 -13.90 -16.23 -31.15
N VAL A 45 -13.04 -16.51 -32.14
CA VAL A 45 -11.64 -16.90 -31.90
C VAL A 45 -10.82 -15.70 -31.42
N LEU A 46 -10.99 -14.53 -32.04
CA LEU A 46 -10.35 -13.28 -31.61
C LEU A 46 -10.72 -12.91 -30.17
N LEU A 47 -12.01 -12.99 -29.81
CA LEU A 47 -12.48 -12.72 -28.44
C LEU A 47 -11.95 -13.75 -27.43
N PHE A 48 -11.82 -15.02 -27.82
CA PHE A 48 -11.24 -16.06 -26.96
C PHE A 48 -9.75 -15.84 -26.73
N SER A 49 -9.00 -15.51 -27.77
CA SER A 49 -7.57 -15.19 -27.69
C SER A 49 -7.31 -13.94 -26.84
N ILE A 50 -8.08 -12.87 -27.03
CA ILE A 50 -7.95 -11.64 -26.22
C ILE A 50 -8.21 -11.93 -24.74
N LYS A 51 -9.24 -12.73 -24.41
CA LYS A 51 -9.52 -13.13 -23.03
C LYS A 51 -8.37 -13.92 -22.41
N ALA A 52 -7.80 -14.88 -23.13
CA ALA A 52 -6.68 -15.67 -22.63
C ALA A 52 -5.42 -14.81 -22.36
N VAL A 53 -5.11 -13.88 -23.26
CA VAL A 53 -4.00 -12.94 -23.10
C VAL A 53 -4.23 -12.01 -21.90
N LEU A 54 -5.46 -11.51 -21.72
CA LEU A 54 -5.82 -10.61 -20.62
C LEU A 54 -5.72 -11.33 -19.26
N VAL A 55 -6.18 -12.58 -19.17
CA VAL A 55 -6.03 -13.41 -17.96
C VAL A 55 -4.56 -13.68 -17.67
N GLY A 56 -3.75 -14.02 -18.68
CA GLY A 56 -2.30 -14.21 -18.51
C GLY A 56 -1.59 -12.95 -18.03
N PHE A 57 -1.93 -11.80 -18.60
CA PHE A 57 -1.42 -10.49 -18.19
C PHE A 57 -1.81 -10.15 -16.76
N LEU A 58 -3.07 -10.38 -16.36
CA LEU A 58 -3.53 -10.19 -14.98
C LEU A 58 -2.82 -11.11 -13.99
N MET A 59 -2.51 -12.36 -14.39
CA MET A 59 -1.79 -13.31 -13.55
C MET A 59 -0.33 -12.88 -13.33
N ILE A 60 0.34 -12.41 -14.39
CA ILE A 60 1.70 -11.84 -14.30
C ILE A 60 1.69 -10.56 -13.46
N LEU A 61 0.72 -9.66 -13.66
CA LEU A 61 0.56 -8.46 -12.83
C LEU A 61 0.30 -8.82 -11.36
N TYR A 62 -0.54 -9.83 -11.09
CA TYR A 62 -0.81 -10.29 -9.73
C TYR A 62 0.46 -10.79 -9.05
N VAL A 63 1.24 -11.64 -9.73
CA VAL A 63 2.53 -12.13 -9.22
C VAL A 63 3.53 -10.97 -9.05
N TRP A 64 3.56 -10.02 -9.99
CA TRP A 64 4.43 -8.85 -9.94
C TRP A 64 4.08 -7.95 -8.76
N ILE A 65 2.82 -7.59 -8.57
CA ILE A 65 2.33 -6.79 -7.43
C ILE A 65 2.65 -7.49 -6.10
N TYR A 66 2.30 -8.78 -6.00
CA TYR A 66 2.53 -9.56 -4.77
C TYR A 66 4.02 -9.72 -4.45
N ASN A 67 4.88 -9.83 -5.48
CA ASN A 67 6.33 -9.90 -5.31
C ASN A 67 6.97 -8.51 -5.08
N TRP A 68 6.34 -7.43 -5.55
CA TRP A 68 6.80 -6.05 -5.34
C TRP A 68 6.47 -5.52 -3.95
N GLU A 69 5.40 -5.99 -3.31
CA GLU A 69 5.02 -5.62 -1.95
C GLU A 69 6.19 -5.79 -0.94
N PRO A 70 6.87 -6.96 -0.83
CA PRO A 70 8.02 -7.09 0.07
C PRO A 70 9.27 -6.30 -0.37
N VAL A 71 9.40 -5.92 -1.65
CA VAL A 71 10.54 -5.12 -2.16
C VAL A 71 10.34 -3.63 -1.86
N MET A 72 9.16 -3.09 -2.13
CA MET A 72 8.78 -1.72 -1.80
C MET A 72 8.75 -1.48 -0.28
N PHE A 73 8.20 -2.43 0.50
CA PHE A 73 8.27 -2.34 1.97
C PHE A 73 9.70 -2.51 2.50
N LYS A 74 10.60 -3.18 1.78
CA LYS A 74 12.03 -3.23 2.15
C LYS A 74 12.75 -1.93 1.83
N GLU A 75 12.49 -1.29 0.71
CA GLU A 75 13.10 0.01 0.37
C GLU A 75 12.59 1.16 1.25
N LEU A 76 11.30 1.17 1.62
CA LEU A 76 10.77 2.13 2.60
C LEU A 76 11.20 1.84 4.04
N ARG A 77 11.60 0.60 4.36
CA ARG A 77 12.20 0.20 5.64
C ARG A 77 13.72 0.29 5.65
N GLN A 78 14.36 0.51 4.50
CA GLN A 78 15.80 0.77 4.47
C GLN A 78 16.02 2.21 4.96
N PRO A 79 16.75 2.41 6.08
CA PRO A 79 17.22 3.74 6.40
C PRO A 79 18.06 4.17 5.20
N LYS A 80 17.60 5.24 4.54
CA LYS A 80 18.26 5.97 3.46
C LYS A 80 19.76 5.79 3.65
N GLN A 81 20.39 5.05 2.74
CA GLN A 81 21.74 4.51 2.87
C GLN A 81 22.70 5.66 3.22
N MET A 82 22.85 5.91 4.52
CA MET A 82 23.64 7.00 5.04
C MET A 82 25.06 6.67 4.65
N ARG A 83 25.75 7.68 4.11
CA ARG A 83 27.17 7.55 3.77
C ARG A 83 27.88 7.02 5.02
N GLU A 84 28.84 6.12 4.88
CA GLU A 84 29.52 5.49 6.03
C GLU A 84 29.97 6.52 7.08
N GLU A 85 30.37 7.71 6.60
CA GLU A 85 30.71 8.90 7.38
C GLU A 85 29.55 9.45 8.23
N GLU A 86 28.34 9.54 7.66
CA GLU A 86 27.13 9.99 8.35
C GLU A 86 26.70 8.98 9.42
N ARG A 87 26.78 7.68 9.12
CA ARG A 87 26.50 6.62 10.11
C ARG A 87 27.52 6.62 11.24
N LYS A 88 28.79 6.87 10.93
CA LYS A 88 29.86 6.96 11.92
C LYS A 88 29.71 8.21 12.80
N ALA A 89 29.29 9.34 12.22
CA ALA A 89 28.98 10.56 12.97
C ALA A 89 27.75 10.37 13.87
N LEU A 90 26.67 9.75 13.36
CA LEU A 90 25.46 9.47 14.13
C LEU A 90 25.72 8.47 15.26
N HIS A 91 26.52 7.44 15.00
CA HIS A 91 26.92 6.47 16.03
C HIS A 91 27.81 7.12 17.09
N MET A 92 28.75 7.99 16.71
CA MET A 92 29.52 8.77 17.69
C MET A 92 28.60 9.67 18.51
N LEU A 93 27.64 10.36 17.88
CA LEU A 93 26.68 11.22 18.58
C LEU A 93 25.78 10.45 19.56
N ALA A 94 25.38 9.22 19.22
CA ALA A 94 24.56 8.37 20.07
C ALA A 94 25.34 7.75 21.24
N ASP A 95 26.66 7.60 21.10
CA ASP A 95 27.55 7.02 22.12
C ASP A 95 28.11 8.09 23.08
N LEU A 96 27.83 9.38 22.83
CA LEU A 96 28.18 10.47 23.74
C LEU A 96 27.28 10.39 24.99
N LYS A 97 27.89 9.91 26.08
CA LYS A 97 27.36 10.05 27.44
C LYS A 97 27.16 11.55 27.76
N ASP A 98 26.20 11.84 28.65
CA ASP A 98 25.74 13.19 29.05
C ASP A 98 26.82 14.25 29.37
N GLU A 99 28.08 13.88 29.51
CA GLU A 99 29.21 14.76 29.83
C GLU A 99 29.85 15.45 28.60
N GLU A 100 29.50 15.08 27.37
CA GLU A 100 30.10 15.66 26.15
C GLU A 100 29.06 16.38 25.25
N LYS A 101 28.11 17.08 25.87
CA LYS A 101 27.17 17.97 25.15
C LYS A 101 27.89 18.96 24.24
N ASP A 102 29.03 19.48 24.68
CA ASP A 102 29.86 20.40 23.89
C ASP A 102 30.47 19.73 22.65
N MET A 103 30.77 18.44 22.70
CA MET A 103 31.27 17.69 21.55
C MET A 103 30.15 17.40 20.54
N ALA A 104 28.96 17.05 21.02
CA ALA A 104 27.78 16.90 20.17
C ALA A 104 27.41 18.21 19.47
N VAL A 105 27.45 19.34 20.19
CA VAL A 105 27.24 20.68 19.64
C VAL A 105 28.34 21.06 18.63
N ASN A 106 29.60 20.71 18.91
CA ASN A 106 30.71 20.94 17.99
C ASN A 106 30.67 20.06 16.73
N LEU A 107 30.08 18.86 16.81
CA LEU A 107 29.86 18.01 15.66
C LEU A 107 28.70 18.51 14.83
N LEU A 108 27.59 18.89 15.47
CA LEU A 108 26.44 19.55 14.84
C LEU A 108 26.87 20.82 14.10
N SER A 109 27.71 21.67 14.73
CA SER A 109 28.18 22.93 14.16
C SER A 109 29.03 22.76 12.88
N ARG A 110 29.59 21.57 12.64
CA ARG A 110 30.32 21.22 11.40
C ARG A 110 29.41 20.80 10.24
N LEU A 111 28.15 20.49 10.51
CA LEU A 111 27.17 20.25 9.45
C LEU A 111 26.69 21.58 8.83
N ARG A 112 26.19 21.51 7.60
CA ARG A 112 25.51 22.66 6.98
C ARG A 112 24.27 23.06 7.81
N PRO A 113 23.92 24.35 7.87
CA PRO A 113 22.80 24.83 8.68
C PRO A 113 21.47 24.16 8.30
N GLU A 114 21.26 23.84 7.02
CA GLU A 114 20.09 23.07 6.56
C GLU A 114 20.03 21.65 7.14
N GLN A 115 21.19 20.99 7.30
CA GLN A 115 21.27 19.65 7.88
C GLN A 115 21.10 19.69 9.40
N GLN A 116 21.61 20.74 10.06
CA GLN A 116 21.38 20.96 11.49
C GLN A 116 19.90 21.15 11.79
N GLN A 117 19.24 22.03 11.03
CA GLN A 117 17.81 22.29 11.18
C GLN A 117 16.99 21.01 10.99
N ASN A 118 17.27 20.25 9.92
CA ASN A 118 16.59 18.98 9.67
C ASN A 118 16.83 17.94 10.77
N ILE A 119 18.04 17.85 11.32
CA ILE A 119 18.35 16.91 12.43
C ILE A 119 17.61 17.34 13.70
N LEU A 120 17.60 18.63 14.01
CA LEU A 120 16.90 19.18 15.18
C LEU A 120 15.39 19.01 15.06
N ASP A 121 14.82 19.29 13.89
CA ASP A 121 13.39 19.13 13.63
C ASP A 121 12.99 17.65 13.71
N CYS A 122 13.77 16.74 13.11
CA CYS A 122 13.58 15.30 13.26
C CYS A 122 13.70 14.85 14.72
N ALA A 123 14.69 15.33 15.47
CA ALA A 123 14.86 14.97 16.87
C ALA A 123 13.71 15.48 17.74
N ALA A 124 13.25 16.71 17.51
CA ALA A 124 12.09 17.30 18.18
C ALA A 124 10.81 16.52 17.87
N GLU A 125 10.60 16.14 16.61
CA GLU A 125 9.45 15.31 16.21
C GLU A 125 9.52 13.91 16.83
N GLN A 126 10.70 13.29 16.88
CA GLN A 126 10.91 12.01 17.55
C GLN A 126 10.63 12.08 19.05
N LEU A 127 11.11 13.13 19.73
CA LEU A 127 10.82 13.36 21.15
C LEU A 127 9.32 13.51 21.39
N LYS A 128 8.64 14.35 20.60
CA LYS A 128 7.20 14.52 20.67
C LYS A 128 6.46 13.20 20.44
N THR A 129 6.86 12.43 19.44
CA THR A 129 6.25 11.12 19.14
C THR A 129 6.48 10.10 20.26
N ASN A 130 7.66 10.11 20.88
CA ASN A 130 7.98 9.26 22.03
C ASN A 130 7.18 9.63 23.29
N GLU A 131 6.95 10.92 23.54
CA GLU A 131 6.10 11.34 24.65
C GLU A 131 4.64 10.94 24.44
N LEU A 132 4.13 11.13 23.22
CA LEU A 132 2.78 10.70 22.84
C LEU A 132 2.62 9.19 22.99
N SER A 133 3.59 8.41 22.51
CA SER A 133 3.57 6.95 22.59
C SER A 133 3.65 6.47 24.04
N LYS A 134 4.47 7.12 24.88
CA LYS A 134 4.56 6.83 26.32
C LYS A 134 3.22 7.08 27.02
N LYS A 135 2.59 8.24 26.79
CA LYS A 135 1.26 8.56 27.33
C LYS A 135 0.19 7.57 26.86
N ALA A 136 0.23 7.17 25.58
CA ALA A 136 -0.67 6.17 25.05
C ALA A 136 -0.48 4.79 25.71
N TRP A 137 0.78 4.38 25.95
CA TRP A 137 1.08 3.16 26.69
C TRP A 137 0.65 3.23 28.15
N ASP A 138 0.75 4.37 28.82
CA ASP A 138 0.27 4.53 30.19
C ASP A 138 -1.25 4.34 30.29
N LEU A 139 -2.00 4.76 29.26
CA LEU A 139 -3.45 4.51 29.17
C LEU A 139 -3.79 3.05 28.85
N VAL A 140 -3.09 2.42 27.89
CA VAL A 140 -3.36 1.03 27.49
C VAL A 140 -2.91 0.04 28.56
N CYS A 141 -1.83 0.36 29.29
CA CYS A 141 -1.15 -0.51 30.24
C CYS A 141 -1.24 0.00 31.68
N ALA A 142 -2.35 0.64 32.06
CA ALA A 142 -2.59 1.10 33.43
C ALA A 142 -2.56 -0.05 34.46
N ASP A 143 -3.16 -1.20 34.13
CA ASP A 143 -3.26 -2.37 35.02
C ASP A 143 -2.16 -3.43 34.80
N LEU A 144 -1.22 -3.13 33.91
CA LEU A 144 -0.15 -4.03 33.50
C LEU A 144 1.14 -3.68 34.25
N THR A 145 1.84 -4.70 34.71
CA THR A 145 3.16 -4.56 35.33
C THR A 145 4.21 -4.13 34.29
N ASN A 146 5.33 -3.58 34.74
CA ASN A 146 6.42 -3.19 33.84
C ASN A 146 6.90 -4.33 32.93
N SER A 147 6.98 -5.57 33.45
CA SER A 147 7.34 -6.74 32.64
C SER A 147 6.30 -7.05 31.55
N GLU A 148 5.01 -6.97 31.90
CA GLU A 148 3.93 -7.21 30.96
C GLU A 148 3.84 -6.12 29.88
N ARG A 149 4.06 -4.85 30.27
CA ARG A 149 4.09 -3.71 29.34
C ARG A 149 5.17 -3.87 28.27
N VAL A 150 6.36 -4.30 28.66
CA VAL A 150 7.46 -4.56 27.73
C VAL A 150 7.11 -5.70 26.77
N ILE A 151 6.44 -6.75 27.24
CA ILE A 151 5.94 -7.82 26.36
C ILE A 151 4.89 -7.27 25.39
N CYS A 152 3.94 -6.44 25.85
CA CYS A 152 2.95 -5.80 24.98
C CYS A 152 3.60 -4.93 23.89
N GLN A 153 4.64 -4.17 24.22
CA GLN A 153 5.41 -3.38 23.26
C GLN A 153 6.04 -4.26 22.18
N MET A 154 6.75 -5.31 22.58
CA MET A 154 7.37 -6.24 21.62
C MET A 154 6.33 -6.99 20.76
N VAL A 155 5.17 -7.32 21.33
CA VAL A 155 4.07 -7.92 20.57
C VAL A 155 3.49 -6.94 19.54
N LEU A 156 3.35 -5.66 19.91
CA LEU A 156 2.88 -4.61 19.01
C LEU A 156 3.87 -4.34 17.86
N GLU A 157 5.18 -4.37 18.17
CA GLU A 157 6.26 -4.33 17.18
C GLU A 157 6.25 -5.52 16.20
N GLY A 158 5.48 -6.56 16.51
CA GLY A 158 5.35 -7.76 15.69
C GLY A 158 6.44 -8.81 15.92
N LYS A 159 7.20 -8.71 17.03
CA LYS A 159 8.20 -9.72 17.39
C LYS A 159 7.53 -11.07 17.65
N MET A 160 8.16 -12.14 17.17
CA MET A 160 7.73 -13.51 17.43
C MET A 160 8.03 -13.92 18.87
N LEU A 161 7.30 -14.92 19.38
CA LEU A 161 7.49 -15.44 20.75
C LEU A 161 8.96 -15.78 21.05
N LYS A 162 9.65 -16.44 20.11
CA LYS A 162 11.06 -16.80 20.25
C LYS A 162 11.97 -15.58 20.39
N GLU A 163 11.72 -14.52 19.62
CA GLU A 163 12.50 -13.28 19.66
C GLU A 163 12.31 -12.57 21.00
N ILE A 164 11.07 -12.55 21.51
CA ILE A 164 10.75 -11.99 22.84
C ILE A 164 11.48 -12.77 23.95
N CYS A 165 11.53 -14.10 23.85
CA CYS A 165 12.25 -14.94 24.83
C CYS A 165 13.74 -14.62 24.86
N ILE A 166 14.36 -14.44 23.69
CA ILE A 166 15.79 -14.09 23.56
C ILE A 166 16.05 -12.69 24.11
N GLU A 167 15.26 -11.70 23.69
CA GLU A 167 15.42 -10.29 24.09
C GLU A 167 15.25 -10.10 25.60
N LEU A 168 14.26 -10.76 26.20
CA LEU A 168 13.99 -10.66 27.63
C LEU A 168 14.81 -11.63 28.48
N ASN A 169 15.62 -12.50 27.84
CA ASN A 169 16.34 -13.59 28.49
C ASN A 169 15.44 -14.41 29.45
N LYS A 170 14.25 -14.79 28.97
CA LYS A 170 13.22 -15.52 29.73
C LYS A 170 12.81 -16.79 29.00
N SER A 171 12.43 -17.83 29.75
CA SER A 171 11.93 -19.07 29.17
C SER A 171 10.60 -18.86 28.45
N GLU A 172 10.34 -19.69 27.43
CA GLU A 172 9.10 -19.65 26.66
C GLU A 172 7.85 -19.89 27.54
N SER A 173 7.96 -20.77 28.53
CA SER A 173 6.89 -21.01 29.52
C SER A 173 6.53 -19.75 30.31
N ASN A 174 7.54 -18.94 30.68
CA ASN A 174 7.30 -17.68 31.40
C ASN A 174 6.61 -16.63 30.50
N ILE A 175 7.06 -16.48 29.26
CA ILE A 175 6.46 -15.51 28.31
C ILE A 175 5.04 -15.93 27.93
N THR A 176 4.78 -17.22 27.68
CA THR A 176 3.43 -17.70 27.37
C THR A 176 2.47 -17.53 28.55
N SER A 177 2.93 -17.78 29.78
CA SER A 177 2.17 -17.51 31.00
C SER A 177 1.84 -16.03 31.14
N GLN A 178 2.83 -15.15 31.00
CA GLN A 178 2.61 -13.69 31.03
C GLN A 178 1.65 -13.23 29.94
N ARG A 179 1.74 -13.74 28.71
CA ARG A 179 0.75 -13.45 27.66
C ARG A 179 -0.67 -13.86 28.05
N SER A 180 -0.84 -14.97 28.78
CA SER A 180 -2.14 -15.37 29.31
C SER A 180 -2.66 -14.40 30.38
N HIS A 181 -1.79 -13.95 31.28
CA HIS A 181 -2.15 -12.93 32.29
C HIS A 181 -2.52 -11.60 31.64
N ILE A 182 -1.75 -11.15 30.65
CA ILE A 182 -2.03 -9.95 29.87
C ILE A 182 -3.41 -10.04 29.22
N ARG A 183 -3.75 -11.17 28.57
CA ARG A 183 -5.07 -11.37 27.95
C ARG A 183 -6.22 -11.25 28.95
N LYS A 184 -6.04 -11.80 30.16
CA LYS A 184 -7.04 -11.68 31.24
C LYS A 184 -7.19 -10.23 31.71
N LYS A 185 -6.07 -9.53 31.93
CA LYS A 185 -6.07 -8.12 32.38
C LYS A 185 -6.67 -7.19 31.34
N LEU A 186 -6.43 -7.46 30.05
CA LEU A 186 -7.03 -6.72 28.95
C LEU A 186 -8.50 -7.12 28.69
N ASN A 187 -9.05 -8.07 29.44
CA ASN A 187 -10.42 -8.58 29.28
C ASN A 187 -10.71 -9.07 27.84
N MET A 188 -9.78 -9.85 27.28
CA MET A 188 -9.86 -10.38 25.93
C MET A 188 -10.62 -11.72 25.85
N ASP A 189 -11.29 -11.99 24.73
CA ASP A 189 -11.85 -13.31 24.46
C ASP A 189 -10.72 -14.31 24.11
N ARG A 190 -11.01 -15.60 24.26
CA ARG A 190 -10.13 -16.73 23.92
C ARG A 190 -9.77 -16.75 22.44
N LYS A 191 -10.65 -16.23 21.57
CA LYS A 191 -10.44 -16.20 20.11
C LYS A 191 -9.70 -14.96 19.62
N ASP A 192 -9.57 -13.93 20.46
CA ASP A 192 -8.97 -12.67 20.04
C ASP A 192 -7.44 -12.80 19.92
N ASP A 193 -6.90 -12.16 18.89
CA ASP A 193 -5.46 -12.02 18.71
C ASP A 193 -4.93 -10.88 19.58
N LEU A 194 -3.91 -11.18 20.40
CA LEU A 194 -3.31 -10.22 21.34
C LEU A 194 -2.73 -9.00 20.62
N ARG A 195 -2.08 -9.19 19.48
CA ARG A 195 -1.46 -8.10 18.75
C ARG A 195 -2.53 -7.18 18.17
N ARG A 196 -3.55 -7.75 17.52
CA ARG A 196 -4.63 -6.95 16.91
C ARG A 196 -5.40 -6.11 17.94
N GLU A 197 -5.67 -6.67 19.11
CA GLU A 197 -6.36 -5.94 20.18
C GLU A 197 -5.47 -4.82 20.76
N LEU A 198 -4.17 -5.09 20.95
CA LEU A 198 -3.20 -4.07 21.34
C LEU A 198 -3.09 -2.95 20.30
N GLU A 199 -3.05 -3.26 19.01
CA GLU A 199 -3.05 -2.26 17.92
C GLU A 199 -4.28 -1.35 17.99
N LYS A 200 -5.47 -1.94 18.16
CA LYS A 200 -6.73 -1.20 18.26
C LYS A 200 -6.73 -0.25 19.47
N ARG A 201 -6.35 -0.76 20.65
CA ARG A 201 -6.32 0.05 21.88
C ARG A 201 -5.26 1.12 21.85
N PHE A 202 -4.08 0.80 21.34
CA PHE A 202 -2.96 1.75 21.23
C PHE A 202 -3.29 2.88 20.26
N TYR A 203 -3.85 2.58 19.10
CA TYR A 203 -4.26 3.61 18.14
C TYR A 203 -5.38 4.50 18.70
N GLY A 204 -6.35 3.89 19.40
CA GLY A 204 -7.40 4.62 20.10
C GLY A 204 -6.84 5.56 21.17
N ALA A 205 -5.95 5.05 22.04
CA ALA A 205 -5.30 5.84 23.07
C ALA A 205 -4.45 6.97 22.49
N ARG A 206 -3.68 6.71 21.42
CA ARG A 206 -2.87 7.73 20.76
C ARG A 206 -3.72 8.87 20.21
N LYS A 207 -4.85 8.55 19.57
CA LYS A 207 -5.79 9.57 19.08
C LYS A 207 -6.36 10.43 20.21
N VAL A 208 -6.66 9.84 21.36
CA VAL A 208 -7.13 10.59 22.55
C VAL A 208 -6.05 11.52 23.08
N VAL A 209 -4.80 11.05 23.16
CA VAL A 209 -3.66 11.86 23.62
C VAL A 209 -3.37 12.99 22.64
N GLU A 210 -3.42 12.73 21.33
CA GLU A 210 -3.25 13.74 20.27
C GLU A 210 -4.36 14.80 20.29
N ALA A 211 -5.60 14.42 20.62
CA ALA A 211 -6.73 15.35 20.69
C ALA A 211 -6.79 16.18 22.00
N GLY A 212 -6.05 15.77 23.03
CA GLY A 212 -5.96 16.47 24.32
C GLY A 212 -4.76 17.41 24.46
N LEU A 213 -3.95 17.54 23.40
CA LEU A 213 -2.81 18.47 23.26
C LEU A 213 -3.19 19.66 22.39
#